data_AF-A0A564XXV2-F1
#
_entry.id   AF-A0A564XXV2-F1
#
_cell.length_a   1.000
_cell.length_b   1.000
_cell.length_c   1.000
_cell.angle_alpha   90.00
_cell.angle_beta   90.00
_cell.angle_gamma   90.00
#
_symmetry.space_group_name_H-M   'P 1'
#
loop_
_entity.id
_entity.type
_entity.pdbx_description
1 polymer ?
#
loop_
_entity_poly.entity_id
_entity_poly.type
_entity_poly.pdbx_seq_one_letter_code
_entity_poly.pdbx_strand_id
1 'polypeptide(L)'
;MPHIVDSNHSSPGFPYSGTIIPIKVIESIKGPLMKNQHLNIYFTQGSYCGVLDDAFPRRSGKYILSGFRIEFPECKDISCHLPREIFAVTRCGWSQPAEDLTLTQIGGLFLKGYNCGKGECTMLLSILKPKNSTQVDRNVCYFDYKLPRCYSRYTMCVRVAGINNGPPYCTLRSIRRLSPTPNILRHIPSEFHKTIRNAQSVRVSDEDLFTNCLLVGSHSGL
;
A
#
# COMPACT_ATOMS: atom_id res chain seq x y z
N MET A 1 -18.51 -14.73 23.07
CA MET A 1 -18.57 -15.12 21.65
C MET A 1 -19.69 -14.33 21.00
N PRO A 2 -19.42 -13.31 20.17
CA PRO A 2 -20.51 -12.67 19.45
C PRO A 2 -20.82 -13.49 18.20
N HIS A 3 -22.10 -13.85 18.08
CA HIS A 3 -22.69 -14.51 16.93
C HIS A 3 -22.57 -13.61 15.69
N ILE A 4 -21.98 -14.15 14.63
CA ILE A 4 -22.12 -13.60 13.28
C ILE A 4 -23.55 -13.95 12.85
N VAL A 5 -24.36 -12.93 12.67
CA VAL A 5 -25.70 -13.09 12.10
C VAL A 5 -25.52 -13.30 10.59
N ASP A 6 -25.76 -14.52 10.14
CA ASP A 6 -25.93 -14.83 8.72
C ASP A 6 -27.23 -14.19 8.24
N SER A 7 -27.16 -12.91 7.88
CA SER A 7 -28.23 -12.24 7.16
C SER A 7 -28.19 -12.72 5.70
N ASN A 8 -28.95 -13.77 5.44
CA ASN A 8 -29.29 -14.27 4.11
C ASN A 8 -30.19 -13.24 3.41
N HIS A 9 -29.58 -12.26 2.76
CA HIS A 9 -30.23 -11.43 1.76
C HIS A 9 -29.54 -11.67 0.42
N SER A 10 -30.18 -12.47 -0.42
CA SER A 10 -29.93 -12.55 -1.85
C SER A 10 -30.28 -11.19 -2.50
N SER A 11 -29.44 -10.18 -2.26
CA SER A 11 -29.32 -9.05 -3.19
C SER A 11 -28.74 -9.60 -4.49
N PRO A 12 -29.17 -9.14 -5.67
CA PRO A 12 -28.54 -9.49 -6.94
C PRO A 12 -27.15 -8.85 -6.95
N GLY A 13 -26.19 -9.54 -6.34
CA GLY A 13 -24.84 -9.07 -6.14
C GLY A 13 -24.16 -8.90 -7.50
N PHE A 14 -23.27 -7.91 -7.56
CA PHE A 14 -22.26 -7.82 -8.61
C PHE A 14 -21.72 -9.24 -8.89
N PRO A 15 -21.58 -9.70 -10.13
CA PRO A 15 -21.08 -11.06 -10.42
C PRO A 15 -19.64 -11.32 -9.92
N TYR A 16 -19.02 -10.31 -9.28
CA TYR A 16 -17.72 -10.34 -8.63
C TYR A 16 -17.76 -9.84 -7.15
N SER A 17 -18.93 -9.68 -6.51
CA SER A 17 -19.01 -9.17 -5.13
C SER A 17 -18.57 -10.24 -4.14
N GLY A 18 -17.37 -10.06 -3.57
CA GLY A 18 -17.01 -10.68 -2.30
C GLY A 18 -17.64 -9.92 -1.13
N THR A 19 -16.94 -9.89 0.02
CA THR A 19 -17.48 -9.28 1.23
C THR A 19 -17.49 -7.75 1.17
N ILE A 20 -18.60 -7.15 1.61
CA ILE A 20 -18.77 -5.71 1.75
C ILE A 20 -18.48 -5.32 3.20
N ILE A 21 -17.59 -4.34 3.40
CA ILE A 21 -17.22 -3.87 4.72
C ILE A 21 -17.50 -2.37 4.83
N PRO A 22 -18.41 -1.94 5.72
CA PRO A 22 -18.64 -0.54 5.97
C PRO A 22 -17.45 0.05 6.73
N ILE A 23 -16.98 1.22 6.29
CA ILE A 23 -15.87 1.92 6.93
C ILE A 23 -16.24 3.38 7.23
N LYS A 24 -15.45 3.98 8.12
CA LYS A 24 -15.35 5.42 8.30
C LYS A 24 -13.95 5.87 7.88
N VAL A 25 -13.86 6.77 6.92
CA VAL A 25 -12.58 7.31 6.45
C VAL A 25 -11.97 8.20 7.53
N ILE A 26 -10.77 7.85 7.99
CA ILE A 26 -10.01 8.66 8.94
C ILE A 26 -9.23 9.74 8.18
N GLU A 27 -8.59 9.35 7.09
CA GLU A 27 -7.79 10.22 6.24
C GLU A 27 -7.75 9.66 4.82
N SER A 28 -7.74 10.55 3.82
CA SER A 28 -7.54 10.19 2.42
C SER A 28 -6.12 10.56 2.03
N ILE A 29 -5.30 9.55 1.74
CA ILE A 29 -3.92 9.76 1.27
C ILE A 29 -3.93 10.15 -0.22
N LYS A 30 -4.81 9.53 -0.99
CA LYS A 30 -4.98 9.77 -2.43
C LYS A 30 -6.40 9.47 -2.87
N GLY A 31 -6.92 10.28 -3.78
CA GLY A 31 -8.25 10.13 -4.34
C GLY A 31 -9.29 11.03 -3.68
N PRO A 32 -10.55 10.95 -4.12
CA PRO A 32 -11.59 11.92 -3.78
C PRO A 32 -12.27 11.66 -2.42
N LEU A 33 -11.74 10.77 -1.59
CA LEU A 33 -12.34 10.42 -0.30
C LEU A 33 -12.21 11.56 0.71
N MET A 34 -13.26 11.80 1.50
CA MET A 34 -13.28 12.85 2.51
C MET A 34 -13.12 12.28 3.92
N LYS A 35 -12.46 13.02 4.81
CA LYS A 35 -12.37 12.68 6.23
C LYS A 35 -13.78 12.56 6.85
N ASN A 36 -13.98 11.55 7.68
CA ASN A 36 -15.25 11.14 8.29
C ASN A 36 -16.33 10.67 7.32
N GLN A 37 -16.03 10.52 6.02
CA GLN A 37 -16.97 9.90 5.08
C GLN A 37 -17.24 8.45 5.48
N HIS A 38 -18.50 8.06 5.45
CA HIS A 38 -18.92 6.67 5.61
C HIS A 38 -19.18 6.08 4.24
N LEU A 39 -18.60 4.92 3.95
CA LEU A 39 -18.84 4.21 2.69
C LEU A 39 -18.62 2.70 2.86
N ASN A 40 -19.13 1.96 1.88
CA ASN A 40 -18.92 0.53 1.75
C ASN A 40 -17.71 0.24 0.87
N ILE A 41 -16.77 -0.57 1.36
CA ILE A 41 -15.66 -1.11 0.57
C ILE A 41 -16.02 -2.52 0.14
N TYR A 42 -15.85 -2.79 -1.15
CA TYR A 42 -16.12 -4.07 -1.78
C TYR A 42 -14.81 -4.84 -1.91
N PHE A 43 -14.62 -5.88 -1.09
CA PHE A 43 -13.46 -6.77 -1.20
C PHE A 43 -13.79 -7.87 -2.20
N THR A 44 -13.10 -7.90 -3.33
CA THR A 44 -13.26 -8.98 -4.33
C THR A 44 -12.75 -10.29 -3.74
N GLN A 45 -13.48 -11.39 -3.96
CA GLN A 45 -13.10 -12.74 -3.50
C GLN A 45 -12.98 -13.70 -4.69
N GLY A 46 -12.29 -14.83 -4.47
CA GLY A 46 -12.15 -15.89 -5.47
C GLY A 46 -10.86 -15.84 -6.29
N SER A 47 -10.74 -16.75 -7.26
CA SER A 47 -9.53 -16.96 -8.07
C SER A 47 -9.23 -15.83 -9.06
N TYR A 48 -10.23 -15.02 -9.43
CA TYR A 48 -10.11 -13.93 -10.39
C TYR A 48 -9.89 -12.60 -9.67
N CYS A 49 -8.63 -12.33 -9.30
CA CYS A 49 -8.22 -11.11 -8.60
C CYS A 49 -8.83 -10.92 -7.20
N GLY A 50 -9.28 -12.00 -6.55
CA GLY A 50 -9.73 -11.96 -5.17
C GLY A 50 -8.59 -11.64 -4.20
N VAL A 51 -8.90 -10.86 -3.17
CA VAL A 51 -7.95 -10.53 -2.11
C VAL A 51 -7.46 -11.79 -1.41
N LEU A 52 -6.18 -11.79 -1.03
CA LEU A 52 -5.61 -12.87 -0.23
C LEU A 52 -6.11 -12.78 1.22
N ASP A 53 -6.04 -13.91 1.93
CA ASP A 53 -6.55 -14.03 3.30
C ASP A 53 -5.90 -13.06 4.30
N ASP A 54 -4.65 -12.68 4.07
CA ASP A 54 -3.87 -11.74 4.89
C ASP A 54 -4.16 -10.27 4.55
N ALA A 55 -4.65 -10.00 3.34
CA ALA A 55 -5.13 -8.67 2.93
C ALA A 55 -6.57 -8.41 3.38
N PHE A 56 -7.33 -9.44 3.78
CA PHE A 56 -8.70 -9.28 4.22
C PHE A 56 -8.77 -8.78 5.69
N PRO A 57 -9.51 -7.69 5.99
CA PRO A 57 -9.60 -7.17 7.35
C PRO A 57 -10.53 -8.05 8.21
N ARG A 58 -9.92 -8.93 9.03
CA ARG A 58 -10.64 -9.89 9.89
C ARG A 58 -11.02 -9.36 11.26
N ARG A 59 -10.47 -8.21 11.67
CA ARG A 59 -10.67 -7.63 13.01
C ARG A 59 -11.09 -6.18 12.86
N SER A 60 -11.87 -5.69 13.82
CA SER A 60 -12.15 -4.27 13.93
C SER A 60 -10.86 -3.52 14.25
N GLY A 61 -10.60 -2.42 13.54
CA GLY A 61 -9.38 -1.66 13.72
C GLY A 61 -9.20 -0.60 12.64
N LYS A 62 -8.02 0.03 12.64
CA LYS A 62 -7.62 0.98 11.60
C LYS A 62 -6.82 0.24 10.55
N TYR A 63 -7.15 0.46 9.28
CA TYR A 63 -6.51 -0.18 8.15
C TYR A 63 -6.05 0.87 7.13
N ILE A 64 -4.93 0.60 6.47
CA ILE A 64 -4.57 1.29 5.24
C ILE A 64 -5.17 0.49 4.09
N LEU A 65 -5.96 1.17 3.25
CA LEU A 65 -6.59 0.58 2.08
C LEU A 65 -6.12 1.33 0.82
N SER A 66 -5.74 0.56 -0.20
CA SER A 66 -5.51 1.01 -1.56
C SER A 66 -6.32 0.13 -2.50
N GLY A 67 -7.04 0.76 -3.42
CA GLY A 67 -7.96 0.07 -4.30
C GLY A 67 -8.39 0.93 -5.46
N PHE A 68 -9.49 0.53 -6.07
CA PHE A 68 -10.03 1.12 -7.29
C PHE A 68 -11.35 1.82 -7.01
N ARG A 69 -11.52 2.98 -7.61
CA ARG A 69 -12.80 3.66 -7.74
C ARG A 69 -13.39 3.24 -9.09
N ILE A 70 -14.51 2.54 -9.08
CA ILE A 70 -15.17 2.04 -10.27
C ILE A 70 -16.48 2.78 -10.41
N GLU A 71 -16.62 3.53 -11.51
CA GLU A 71 -17.82 4.27 -11.84
C GLU A 71 -18.65 3.46 -12.85
N PHE A 72 -19.96 3.41 -12.63
CA PHE A 72 -20.93 2.77 -13.52
C PHE A 72 -21.81 3.86 -14.16
N PRO A 73 -21.32 4.54 -15.22
CA PRO A 73 -22.01 5.67 -15.81
C PRO A 73 -23.39 5.32 -16.40
N GLU A 74 -23.62 4.05 -16.72
CA GLU A 74 -24.88 3.53 -17.28
C GLU A 74 -25.92 3.20 -16.19
N CYS A 75 -25.52 3.09 -14.91
CA CYS A 75 -26.44 2.84 -13.79
C CYS A 75 -27.08 4.13 -13.27
N LYS A 76 -27.90 4.80 -14.10
CA LYS A 76 -28.57 6.04 -13.72
C LYS A 76 -29.94 5.84 -13.06
N ASP A 77 -30.59 4.70 -13.29
CA ASP A 77 -31.99 4.45 -12.92
C ASP A 77 -32.17 3.41 -11.81
N ILE A 78 -33.38 3.41 -11.21
CA ILE A 78 -33.82 2.54 -10.10
C ILE A 78 -33.69 1.03 -10.41
N SER A 79 -33.54 0.67 -11.70
CA SER A 79 -33.35 -0.72 -12.15
C SER A 79 -31.93 -1.27 -11.97
N CYS A 80 -30.93 -0.43 -11.65
CA CYS A 80 -29.59 -0.93 -11.37
C CYS A 80 -29.46 -1.43 -9.93
N HIS A 81 -29.08 -2.71 -9.78
CA HIS A 81 -28.78 -3.33 -8.48
C HIS A 81 -27.46 -2.85 -7.86
N LEU A 82 -26.72 -1.96 -8.53
CA LEU A 82 -25.43 -1.44 -8.10
C LEU A 82 -25.51 0.07 -7.87
N PRO A 83 -24.77 0.61 -6.89
CA PRO A 83 -24.57 2.04 -6.78
C PRO A 83 -23.81 2.56 -8.03
N ARG A 84 -23.99 3.84 -8.34
CA ARG A 84 -23.30 4.54 -9.45
C ARG A 84 -21.77 4.47 -9.35
N GLU A 85 -21.27 4.22 -8.15
CA GLU A 85 -19.86 4.14 -7.84
C GLU A 85 -19.62 3.10 -6.75
N ILE A 86 -18.56 2.32 -6.89
CA ILE A 86 -18.03 1.46 -5.83
C ILE A 86 -16.54 1.73 -5.61
N PHE A 87 -16.12 1.51 -4.37
CA PHE A 87 -14.72 1.44 -3.99
C PHE A 87 -14.36 -0.02 -3.73
N ALA A 88 -13.48 -0.57 -4.56
CA ALA A 88 -13.16 -1.99 -4.55
C ALA A 88 -11.69 -2.24 -4.19
N VAL A 89 -11.45 -3.25 -3.37
CA VAL A 89 -10.11 -3.78 -3.10
C VAL A 89 -10.00 -5.15 -3.76
N THR A 90 -9.01 -5.30 -4.62
CA THR A 90 -8.70 -6.55 -5.34
C THR A 90 -7.33 -7.07 -4.89
N ARG A 91 -6.90 -8.21 -5.44
CA ARG A 91 -5.55 -8.76 -5.21
C ARG A 91 -4.41 -7.80 -5.55
N CYS A 92 -4.63 -6.88 -6.48
CA CYS A 92 -3.66 -5.85 -6.86
C CYS A 92 -3.77 -4.59 -6.00
N GLY A 93 -4.82 -4.49 -5.19
CA GLY A 93 -4.94 -3.49 -4.16
C GLY A 93 -4.06 -3.83 -2.96
N TRP A 94 -4.22 -3.05 -1.90
CA TRP A 94 -3.48 -3.24 -0.66
C TRP A 94 -4.40 -3.02 0.52
N SER A 95 -4.35 -3.91 1.49
CA SER A 95 -5.07 -3.77 2.75
C SER A 95 -4.21 -4.38 3.85
N GLN A 96 -4.00 -3.62 4.92
CA GLN A 96 -3.24 -4.08 6.07
C GLN A 96 -3.64 -3.28 7.32
N PRO A 97 -3.49 -3.85 8.52
CA PRO A 97 -3.63 -3.10 9.77
C PRO A 97 -2.67 -1.91 9.81
N ALA A 98 -3.16 -0.75 10.24
CA ALA A 98 -2.35 0.45 10.32
C ALA A 98 -1.18 0.30 11.32
N GLU A 99 -1.36 -0.50 12.37
CA GLU A 99 -0.33 -0.81 13.36
C GLU A 99 0.83 -1.66 12.82
N ASP A 100 0.62 -2.40 11.74
CA ASP A 100 1.63 -3.26 11.10
C ASP A 100 2.50 -2.51 10.09
N LEU A 101 2.22 -1.22 9.85
CA LEU A 101 3.02 -0.36 8.98
C LEU A 101 4.45 -0.20 9.51
N THR A 102 5.43 -0.38 8.63
CA THR A 102 6.84 -0.05 8.93
C THR A 102 7.08 1.46 8.90
N LEU A 103 8.23 1.91 9.44
CA LEU A 103 8.61 3.33 9.34
C LEU A 103 8.74 3.78 7.88
N THR A 104 9.27 2.91 7.03
CA THR A 104 9.46 3.16 5.61
C THR A 104 8.13 3.31 4.90
N GLN A 105 7.14 2.50 5.23
CA GLN A 105 5.79 2.64 4.67
C GLN A 105 5.08 3.90 5.18
N ILE A 106 5.22 4.23 6.47
CA ILE A 106 4.68 5.49 7.03
C ILE A 106 5.30 6.70 6.31
N GLY A 107 6.63 6.75 6.20
CA GLY A 107 7.30 7.83 5.49
C GLY A 107 6.98 7.85 4.00
N GLY A 108 6.86 6.67 3.36
CA GLY A 108 6.42 6.53 1.98
C GLY A 108 5.06 7.18 1.74
N LEU A 109 4.07 6.82 2.54
CA LEU A 109 2.69 7.29 2.41
C LEU A 109 2.52 8.77 2.73
N PHE A 110 3.12 9.25 3.83
CA PHE A 110 2.78 10.55 4.40
C PHE A 110 3.83 11.63 4.17
N LEU A 111 5.06 11.27 3.77
CA LEU A 111 6.15 12.20 3.47
C LEU A 111 6.52 12.22 1.99
N LYS A 112 5.59 11.81 1.12
CA LYS A 112 5.74 11.80 -0.34
C LYS A 112 6.89 10.92 -0.83
N GLY A 113 7.15 9.80 -0.15
CA GLY A 113 8.11 8.80 -0.62
C GLY A 113 7.51 7.84 -1.66
N TYR A 114 6.20 7.62 -1.61
CA TYR A 114 5.43 6.90 -2.64
C TYR A 114 4.75 7.90 -3.57
N ASN A 115 5.46 8.33 -4.62
CA ASN A 115 4.90 9.17 -5.67
C ASN A 115 4.71 8.37 -6.96
N CYS A 116 3.69 8.75 -7.74
CA CYS A 116 3.43 8.20 -9.05
C CYS A 116 3.16 9.35 -10.01
N GLY A 117 3.85 9.41 -11.13
CA GLY A 117 3.70 10.47 -12.12
C GLY A 117 4.81 10.49 -13.17
N LYS A 118 4.63 11.31 -14.20
CA LYS A 118 5.65 11.51 -15.24
C LYS A 118 6.89 12.15 -14.62
N GLY A 119 8.05 11.49 -14.71
CA GLY A 119 9.29 11.94 -14.07
C GLY A 119 9.50 11.43 -12.64
N GLU A 120 8.55 10.69 -12.09
CA GLU A 120 8.76 9.99 -10.81
C GLU A 120 9.51 8.67 -11.00
N CYS A 121 10.05 8.15 -9.91
CA CYS A 121 10.74 6.87 -9.92
C CYS A 121 9.76 5.70 -10.09
N THR A 122 10.14 4.72 -10.91
CA THR A 122 9.34 3.53 -11.19
C THR A 122 9.97 2.30 -10.56
N MET A 123 9.16 1.43 -9.98
CA MET A 123 9.62 0.15 -9.46
C MET A 123 9.24 -0.96 -10.46
N LEU A 124 10.23 -1.75 -10.92
CA LEU A 124 10.03 -2.84 -11.89
C LEU A 124 10.64 -4.15 -11.41
N LEU A 125 10.14 -5.27 -11.91
CA LEU A 125 10.70 -6.60 -11.62
C LEU A 125 12.10 -6.72 -12.24
N SER A 126 13.06 -7.29 -11.51
CA SER A 126 14.44 -7.49 -11.97
C SER A 126 14.54 -8.33 -13.25
N ILE A 127 13.56 -9.20 -13.54
CA ILE A 127 13.52 -9.99 -14.79
C ILE A 127 13.30 -9.10 -16.03
N LEU A 128 12.72 -7.92 -15.86
CA LEU A 128 12.52 -6.92 -16.91
C LEU A 128 13.77 -6.05 -17.13
N LYS A 129 14.82 -6.26 -16.35
CA LYS A 129 16.07 -5.51 -16.50
C LYS A 129 16.69 -5.85 -17.87
N PRO A 130 16.97 -4.85 -18.73
CA PRO A 130 17.61 -5.09 -20.02
C PRO A 130 18.97 -5.75 -19.83
N LYS A 131 19.16 -6.96 -20.38
CA LYS A 131 20.38 -7.75 -20.18
C LYS A 131 21.62 -7.15 -20.88
N ASN A 132 21.42 -6.36 -21.94
CA ASN A 132 22.48 -5.84 -22.81
C ASN A 132 22.44 -4.31 -23.00
N SER A 133 21.72 -3.58 -22.13
CA SER A 133 21.70 -2.12 -22.20
C SER A 133 22.94 -1.55 -21.53
N THR A 134 23.74 -0.77 -22.28
CA THR A 134 24.78 0.10 -21.73
C THR A 134 24.19 1.28 -20.95
N GLN A 135 22.90 1.58 -21.15
CA GLN A 135 22.16 2.57 -20.39
C GLN A 135 21.40 1.91 -19.23
N VAL A 136 21.87 2.17 -18.01
CA VAL A 136 21.06 1.97 -16.81
C VAL A 136 19.92 2.99 -16.84
N ASP A 137 18.67 2.53 -16.84
CA ASP A 137 17.52 3.43 -16.70
C ASP A 137 17.56 4.07 -15.31
N ARG A 138 17.89 5.35 -15.29
CA ARG A 138 18.05 6.14 -14.06
C ARG A 138 16.72 6.46 -13.39
N ASN A 139 15.59 6.16 -14.02
CA ASN A 139 14.28 6.40 -13.45
C ASN A 139 13.66 5.13 -12.83
N VAL A 140 14.37 4.00 -12.85
CA VAL A 140 13.84 2.70 -12.43
C VAL A 140 14.63 2.10 -11.26
N CYS A 141 13.92 1.63 -10.25
CA CYS A 141 14.43 0.67 -9.28
C CYS A 141 13.96 -0.73 -9.65
N TYR A 142 14.88 -1.69 -9.67
CA TYR A 142 14.55 -3.09 -9.88
C TYR A 142 14.42 -3.83 -8.55
N PHE A 143 13.45 -4.75 -8.45
CA PHE A 143 13.29 -5.62 -7.28
C PHE A 143 13.13 -7.10 -7.66
N ASP A 144 13.60 -7.98 -6.79
CA ASP A 144 13.43 -9.42 -6.97
C ASP A 144 11.99 -9.85 -6.67
N TYR A 145 11.34 -10.44 -7.67
CA TYR A 145 9.96 -10.93 -7.59
C TYR A 145 9.80 -12.10 -6.63
N LYS A 146 10.89 -12.78 -6.24
CA LYS A 146 10.90 -13.84 -5.22
C LYS A 146 10.81 -13.28 -3.80
N LEU A 147 11.15 -12.00 -3.61
CA LEU A 147 11.21 -11.36 -2.29
C LEU A 147 10.27 -10.15 -2.17
N PRO A 148 9.03 -10.20 -2.69
CA PRO A 148 8.18 -9.01 -2.81
C PRO A 148 7.85 -8.41 -1.45
N ARG A 149 7.78 -9.23 -0.39
CA ARG A 149 7.54 -8.79 0.98
C ARG A 149 8.69 -7.96 1.55
N CYS A 150 9.94 -8.29 1.22
CA CYS A 150 11.10 -7.51 1.69
C CYS A 150 11.08 -6.09 1.11
N TYR A 151 10.90 -6.00 -0.21
CA TYR A 151 10.87 -4.71 -0.91
C TYR A 151 9.64 -3.88 -0.53
N SER A 152 8.43 -4.47 -0.51
CA SER A 152 7.19 -3.73 -0.19
C SER A 152 7.11 -3.26 1.26
N ARG A 153 7.75 -3.96 2.21
CA ARG A 153 7.74 -3.54 3.62
C ARG A 153 8.81 -2.55 3.97
N TYR A 154 10.02 -2.70 3.44
CA TYR A 154 11.18 -1.98 3.99
C TYR A 154 11.86 -1.05 3.00
N THR A 155 11.33 -0.90 1.77
CA THR A 155 11.93 -0.01 0.77
C THR A 155 10.91 0.88 0.07
N MET A 156 11.44 1.94 -0.52
CA MET A 156 10.79 2.82 -1.47
C MET A 156 11.77 3.16 -2.60
N CYS A 157 11.25 3.35 -3.80
CA CYS A 157 12.04 3.81 -4.94
C CYS A 157 11.97 5.33 -5.01
N VAL A 158 13.08 6.02 -4.70
CA VAL A 158 13.12 7.47 -4.57
C VAL A 158 14.22 8.10 -5.40
N ARG A 159 13.97 9.34 -5.84
CA ARG A 159 14.92 10.14 -6.62
C ARG A 159 15.95 10.77 -5.69
N VAL A 160 17.23 10.59 -6.00
CA VAL A 160 18.35 11.20 -5.28
C VAL A 160 19.20 12.03 -6.21
N ALA A 161 19.92 13.00 -5.65
CA ALA A 161 20.90 13.79 -6.39
C ALA A 161 22.01 12.87 -6.93
N GLY A 162 22.50 13.16 -8.14
CA GLY A 162 23.65 12.46 -8.71
C GLY A 162 24.93 12.82 -7.97
N ILE A 163 25.88 11.88 -7.94
CA ILE A 163 27.22 12.11 -7.39
C ILE A 163 27.96 13.08 -8.33
N ASN A 164 28.72 14.04 -7.77
CA ASN A 164 29.56 15.00 -8.52
C ASN A 164 28.81 15.77 -9.63
N ASN A 165 27.66 16.37 -9.29
CA ASN A 165 26.77 17.08 -10.24
C ASN A 165 26.26 16.20 -11.40
N GLY A 166 26.29 14.88 -11.24
CA GLY A 166 25.68 13.96 -12.18
C GLY A 166 24.15 14.09 -12.22
N PRO A 167 23.50 13.60 -13.29
CA PRO A 167 22.04 13.58 -13.36
C PRO A 167 21.44 12.83 -12.16
N PRO A 168 20.30 13.30 -11.61
CA PRO A 168 19.60 12.59 -10.56
C PRO A 168 19.18 11.20 -11.04
N TYR A 169 19.09 10.27 -10.10
CA TYR A 169 18.75 8.88 -10.37
C TYR A 169 17.86 8.31 -9.27
N CYS A 170 17.13 7.25 -9.61
CA CYS A 170 16.25 6.53 -8.72
C CYS A 170 17.00 5.39 -8.05
N THR A 171 16.76 5.21 -6.76
CA THR A 171 17.39 4.16 -5.97
C THR A 171 16.45 3.68 -4.88
N LEU A 172 16.64 2.43 -4.45
CA LEU A 172 15.93 1.88 -3.32
C LEU A 172 16.48 2.49 -2.04
N ARG A 173 15.58 3.02 -1.21
CA ARG A 173 15.91 3.54 0.12
C ARG A 173 14.99 2.93 1.17
N SER A 174 15.57 2.69 2.34
CA SER A 174 14.87 2.33 3.57
C SER A 174 14.95 3.50 4.54
N ILE A 175 13.92 3.70 5.35
CA ILE A 175 13.97 4.71 6.41
C ILE A 175 14.68 4.11 7.62
N ARG A 176 15.92 4.51 7.84
CA ARG A 176 16.66 4.10 9.05
C ARG A 176 16.03 4.69 10.32
N ARG A 177 15.63 5.96 10.26
CA ARG A 177 15.04 6.67 11.39
C ARG A 177 14.21 7.84 10.88
N LEU A 178 13.06 8.06 11.52
CA LEU A 178 12.21 9.21 11.26
C LEU A 178 12.16 10.11 12.49
N SER A 179 12.79 11.29 12.43
CA SER A 179 12.84 12.19 13.57
C SER A 179 11.43 12.71 13.90
N PRO A 180 10.94 12.60 15.15
CA PRO A 180 9.60 13.03 15.55
C PRO A 180 9.55 14.55 15.79
N THR A 181 10.06 15.34 14.83
CA THR A 181 9.99 16.81 14.92
C THR A 181 8.59 17.29 14.57
N PRO A 182 8.13 18.44 15.11
CA PRO A 182 6.82 19.00 14.77
C PRO A 182 6.59 19.17 13.27
N ASN A 183 7.64 19.56 12.53
CA ASN A 183 7.60 19.74 11.08
C ASN A 183 7.35 18.44 10.30
N ILE A 184 7.83 17.30 10.81
CA ILE A 184 7.56 15.99 10.20
C ILE A 184 6.20 15.47 10.65
N LEU A 185 5.92 15.51 11.95
CA LEU A 185 4.71 14.95 12.53
C LEU A 185 3.43 15.64 12.05
N ARG A 186 3.48 16.92 11.66
CA ARG A 186 2.31 17.62 11.08
C ARG A 186 1.80 17.02 9.76
N HIS A 187 2.66 16.29 9.05
CA HIS A 187 2.31 15.63 7.78
C HIS A 187 1.85 14.18 7.98
N ILE A 188 1.92 13.67 9.20
CA ILE A 188 1.64 12.27 9.52
C ILE A 188 0.42 12.21 10.44
N PRO A 189 -0.54 11.31 10.17
CA PRO A 189 -1.69 11.12 11.05
C PRO A 189 -1.27 10.79 12.49
N SER A 190 -1.99 11.38 13.44
CA SER A 190 -1.66 11.31 14.88
C SER A 190 -1.54 9.88 15.42
N GLU A 191 -2.26 8.92 14.84
CA GLU A 191 -2.20 7.52 15.19
C GLU A 191 -0.80 6.89 15.02
N PHE A 192 0.02 7.40 14.11
CA PHE A 192 1.37 6.87 13.85
C PHE A 192 2.43 7.54 14.72
N HIS A 193 2.11 8.62 15.44
CA HIS A 193 3.11 9.38 16.21
C HIS A 193 3.76 8.54 17.30
N LYS A 194 2.98 7.67 17.97
CA LYS A 194 3.52 6.74 18.98
C LYS A 194 4.48 5.73 18.35
N THR A 195 4.12 5.14 17.22
CA THR A 195 4.98 4.21 16.47
C THR A 195 6.31 4.87 16.10
N ILE A 196 6.27 6.10 15.58
CA ILE A 196 7.47 6.87 15.21
C ILE A 196 8.37 7.15 16.43
N ARG A 197 7.77 7.56 17.55
CA ARG A 197 8.51 7.84 18.80
C ARG A 197 9.13 6.55 19.36
N ASN A 198 8.39 5.45 19.39
CA ASN A 198 8.90 4.17 19.88
C ASN A 198 10.08 3.68 19.03
N ALA A 199 10.00 3.84 17.71
CA ALA A 199 11.06 3.44 16.81
C ALA A 199 12.38 4.22 17.02
N GLN A 200 12.38 5.33 17.77
CA GLN A 200 13.62 6.03 18.15
C GLN A 200 14.46 5.23 19.16
N SER A 201 13.81 4.39 19.97
CA SER A 201 14.46 3.56 21.00
C SER A 201 14.83 2.16 20.53
N VAL A 202 14.32 1.74 19.37
CA VAL A 202 14.59 0.41 18.81
C VAL A 202 15.96 0.41 18.16
N ARG A 203 16.77 -0.62 18.43
CA ARG A 203 18.11 -0.77 17.86
C ARG A 203 18.12 -1.22 16.40
N VAL A 204 17.07 -1.92 15.99
CA VAL A 204 16.91 -2.49 14.64
C VAL A 204 16.08 -1.55 13.79
N SER A 205 16.64 -1.07 12.69
CA SER A 205 15.97 -0.20 11.74
C SER A 205 15.33 -0.98 10.59
N ASP A 206 14.46 -0.32 9.81
CA ASP A 206 13.91 -0.95 8.58
C ASP A 206 14.99 -1.30 7.56
N GLU A 207 16.12 -0.55 7.54
CA GLU A 207 17.27 -0.86 6.69
C GLU A 207 17.94 -2.17 7.11
N ASP A 208 18.08 -2.40 8.42
CA ASP A 208 18.60 -3.67 8.97
C ASP A 208 17.62 -4.82 8.67
N LEU A 209 16.31 -4.59 8.86
CA LEU A 209 15.27 -5.56 8.54
C LEU A 209 15.24 -5.90 7.05
N PHE A 210 15.43 -4.91 6.17
CA PHE A 210 15.49 -5.12 4.74
C PHE A 210 16.68 -6.01 4.37
N THR A 211 17.87 -5.66 4.85
CA THR A 211 19.10 -6.42 4.61
C THR A 211 18.95 -7.86 5.07
N ASN A 212 18.46 -8.06 6.29
CA ASN A 212 18.22 -9.40 6.84
C ASN A 212 17.15 -10.16 6.05
N CYS A 213 16.08 -9.50 5.61
CA CYS A 213 15.03 -10.10 4.81
C CYS A 213 15.56 -10.59 3.46
N LEU A 214 16.45 -9.83 2.82
CA LEU A 214 17.10 -10.26 1.58
C LEU A 214 18.00 -11.47 1.80
N LEU A 215 18.79 -11.49 2.89
CA LEU A 215 19.69 -12.61 3.21
C LEU A 215 18.90 -13.89 3.50
N VAL A 216 17.94 -13.83 4.43
CA VAL A 216 17.14 -15.00 4.82
C VAL A 216 16.26 -15.47 3.66
N GLY A 217 15.61 -14.54 2.96
CA GLY A 217 14.77 -14.85 1.82
C GLY A 217 15.52 -15.49 0.65
N SER A 218 16.79 -15.10 0.44
CA SER A 218 17.65 -15.73 -0.58
C SER A 218 18.04 -17.18 -0.23
N HIS A 219 18.07 -17.52 1.07
CA HIS A 219 18.36 -18.87 1.55
C HIS A 219 17.11 -19.75 1.70
N SER A 220 15.91 -19.16 1.67
CA SER A 220 14.63 -19.86 1.86
C SER A 220 14.01 -20.33 0.54
N GLY A 221 14.81 -20.49 -0.52
CA GLY A 221 14.35 -20.85 -1.86
C GLY A 221 13.58 -22.18 -1.90
N LEU A 222 12.28 -22.09 -1.67
CA LEU A 222 11.23 -23.04 -2.04
C LEU A 222 10.31 -22.35 -3.05
#